data_AF-A0A6P0DP29-F1
#
_entry.id   AF-A0A6P0DP29-F1
#
_cell.length_a   1.000
_cell.length_b   1.000
_cell.length_c   1.000
_cell.angle_alpha   90.00
_cell.angle_beta   90.00
_cell.angle_gamma   90.00
#
_symmetry.space_group_name_H-M   'P 1'
#
loop_
_entity.id
_entity.type
_entity.pdbx_description
1 polymer ?
#
loop_
_entity_poly.entity_id
_entity_poly.type
_entity_poly.pdbx_seq_one_letter_code
_entity_poly.pdbx_strand_id
1 'polypeptide(L)'
;MTTFKLHKPEEEVRRVGFVLQKQGIHERIPAQVGLNIDVSGSMSDLFKSGAVQAALERILPVALYFDDDGRIDTWVFSNQEKMASLAPATAKNYEGYVEREIISNNKLKTVLWGGT
;
A
#
# COMPACT_ATOMS: atom_id res chain seq x y z
N MET A 1 -0.76 -2.26 -21.13
CA MET A 1 0.19 -2.35 -20.01
C MET A 1 -0.37 -3.39 -19.06
N THR A 2 0.30 -4.53 -18.88
CA THR A 2 -0.22 -5.61 -18.03
C THR A 2 -0.20 -5.15 -16.57
N THR A 3 -1.38 -4.96 -15.98
CA THR A 3 -1.50 -4.57 -14.57
C THR A 3 -1.07 -5.76 -13.73
N PHE A 4 0.08 -5.64 -13.05
CA PHE A 4 0.47 -6.57 -11.99
C PHE A 4 -0.71 -6.75 -11.05
N LYS A 5 -1.07 -8.00 -10.79
CA LYS A 5 -2.00 -8.39 -9.75
C LYS A 5 -1.29 -9.35 -8.82
N LEU A 6 -1.35 -9.06 -7.54
CA LEU A 6 -0.82 -9.96 -6.53
C LEU A 6 -1.79 -11.12 -6.36
N HIS A 7 -1.31 -12.35 -6.56
CA HIS A 7 -2.10 -13.57 -6.37
C HIS A 7 -1.57 -14.45 -5.24
N LYS A 8 -0.26 -14.42 -5.02
CA LYS A 8 0.42 -15.26 -4.04
C LYS A 8 1.42 -14.44 -3.25
N PRO A 9 0.96 -13.69 -2.23
CA PRO A 9 1.80 -12.78 -1.45
C PRO A 9 3.08 -13.45 -0.92
N GLU A 10 2.97 -14.65 -0.37
CA GLU A 10 4.14 -15.37 0.18
C GLU A 10 5.19 -15.75 -0.87
N GLU A 11 4.77 -16.13 -2.08
CA GLU A 11 5.71 -16.43 -3.17
C GLU A 11 6.43 -15.15 -3.64
N GLU A 12 5.72 -14.02 -3.70
CA GLU A 12 6.33 -12.73 -4.06
C GLU A 12 7.25 -12.20 -2.96
N VAL A 13 6.94 -12.40 -1.67
CA VAL A 13 7.86 -12.07 -0.55
C VAL A 13 9.17 -12.85 -0.68
N ARG A 14 9.11 -14.16 -1.00
CA ARG A 14 10.31 -14.97 -1.25
C ARG A 14 11.09 -14.45 -2.46
N ARG A 15 10.40 -14.04 -3.53
CA ARG A 15 11.03 -13.44 -4.71
C ARG A 15 11.73 -12.13 -4.36
N VAL A 16 11.13 -11.27 -3.53
CA VAL A 16 11.76 -10.03 -3.05
C VAL A 16 13.09 -10.36 -2.37
N GLY A 17 13.13 -11.31 -1.44
CA GLY A 17 14.37 -11.72 -0.78
C GLY A 17 15.47 -12.13 -1.76
N PHE A 18 15.12 -12.92 -2.77
CA PHE A 18 16.08 -13.32 -3.81
C PHE A 18 16.59 -12.14 -4.64
N VAL A 19 15.73 -11.18 -4.98
CA VAL A 19 16.12 -9.96 -5.70
C VAL A 19 17.04 -9.10 -4.84
N LEU A 20 16.70 -8.89 -3.56
CA LEU A 20 17.50 -8.10 -2.63
C LEU A 20 18.90 -8.71 -2.42
N GLN A 21 19.00 -10.03 -2.30
CA GLN A 21 20.29 -10.72 -2.24
C GLN A 21 21.15 -10.46 -3.49
N LYS A 22 20.55 -10.47 -4.68
CA LYS A 22 21.26 -10.13 -5.93
C LYS A 22 21.69 -8.67 -6.00
N GLN A 23 21.00 -7.78 -5.29
CA GLN A 23 21.35 -6.35 -5.18
C GLN A 23 22.35 -6.06 -4.04
N GLY A 24 22.91 -7.09 -3.39
CA GLY A 24 23.91 -6.92 -2.34
C GLY A 24 23.34 -6.77 -0.92
N ILE A 25 22.02 -6.91 -0.75
CA ILE A 25 21.38 -6.95 0.58
C ILE A 25 21.26 -8.42 0.98
N HIS A 26 22.33 -8.94 1.60
CA HIS A 26 22.44 -10.36 1.93
C HIS A 26 21.73 -10.75 3.23
N GLU A 27 21.64 -9.81 4.17
CA GLU A 27 20.97 -10.02 5.45
C GLU A 27 19.62 -9.31 5.47
N ARG A 28 18.60 -9.98 6.00
CA ARG A 28 17.29 -9.38 6.24
C ARG A 28 17.42 -8.38 7.39
N ILE A 29 17.03 -7.14 7.15
CA ILE A 29 16.95 -6.09 8.17
C ILE A 29 15.50 -6.02 8.64
N PRO A 30 15.16 -6.42 9.88
CA PRO A 30 13.81 -6.29 10.39
C PRO A 30 13.43 -4.81 10.49
N ALA A 31 12.28 -4.44 9.93
CA ALA A 31 11.76 -3.07 9.99
C ALA A 31 10.24 -3.07 9.92
N GLN A 32 9.62 -2.19 10.70
CA GLN A 32 8.20 -1.87 10.52
C GLN A 32 8.04 -0.97 9.30
N VAL A 33 7.03 -1.26 8.48
CA VAL A 33 6.77 -0.52 7.25
C VAL A 33 5.44 0.21 7.33
N GLY A 34 5.47 1.50 7.03
CA GLY A 34 4.29 2.36 6.93
C GLY A 34 4.06 2.83 5.49
N LEU A 35 2.80 2.91 5.08
CA LEU A 35 2.38 3.45 3.80
C LEU A 35 1.44 4.64 4.01
N ASN A 36 1.87 5.82 3.55
CA ASN A 36 1.04 7.02 3.56
C ASN A 36 0.58 7.34 2.13
N ILE A 37 -0.72 7.40 1.91
CA ILE A 37 -1.33 7.45 0.58
C ILE A 37 -1.92 8.85 0.35
N ASP A 38 -1.44 9.51 -0.69
CA ASP A 38 -2.02 10.78 -1.15
C ASP A 38 -3.43 10.56 -1.71
N VAL A 39 -4.41 11.25 -1.15
CA VAL A 39 -5.83 11.27 -1.56
C VAL A 39 -6.28 12.67 -1.98
N SER A 40 -5.34 13.53 -2.39
CA SER A 40 -5.64 14.84 -2.96
C SER A 40 -6.39 14.75 -4.30
N GLY A 41 -7.02 15.84 -4.72
CA GLY A 41 -7.83 15.88 -5.94
C GLY A 41 -7.08 15.46 -7.21
N SER A 42 -5.78 15.76 -7.31
CA SER A 42 -4.92 15.38 -8.44
C SER A 42 -4.74 13.86 -8.57
N MET A 43 -4.92 13.12 -7.48
CA MET A 43 -4.83 11.66 -7.46
C MET A 43 -6.09 10.97 -8.00
N SER A 44 -7.20 11.69 -8.20
CA SER A 44 -8.51 11.08 -8.49
C SER A 44 -8.52 10.13 -9.68
N ASP A 45 -7.80 10.44 -10.76
CA ASP A 45 -7.72 9.57 -11.93
C ASP A 45 -6.86 8.32 -11.71
N LEU A 46 -5.87 8.37 -10.80
CA LEU A 46 -5.08 7.22 -10.40
C LEU A 46 -5.89 6.24 -9.53
N PHE A 47 -6.78 6.76 -8.70
CA PHE A 47 -7.73 5.92 -7.96
C PHE A 47 -8.74 5.28 -8.92
N LYS A 48 -9.37 6.06 -9.81
CA LYS A 48 -10.34 5.55 -10.79
C LYS A 48 -9.74 4.50 -11.73
N SER A 49 -8.49 4.68 -12.15
CA SER A 49 -7.80 3.72 -13.01
C SER A 49 -7.32 2.45 -12.29
N GLY A 50 -7.41 2.40 -10.95
CA GLY A 50 -6.89 1.30 -10.14
C GLY A 50 -5.36 1.31 -9.98
N ALA A 51 -4.68 2.36 -10.41
CA ALA A 51 -3.22 2.48 -10.29
C ALA A 51 -2.77 2.45 -8.82
N VAL A 52 -3.53 3.08 -7.92
CA VAL A 52 -3.22 3.09 -6.48
C VAL A 52 -3.34 1.69 -5.88
N GLN A 53 -4.36 0.91 -6.26
CA GLN A 53 -4.51 -0.48 -5.84
C GLN A 53 -3.34 -1.33 -6.35
N ALA A 54 -2.98 -1.16 -7.62
CA ALA A 54 -1.88 -1.89 -8.21
C ALA A 54 -0.50 -1.48 -7.64
N ALA A 55 -0.35 -0.27 -7.11
CA ALA A 55 0.84 0.18 -6.41
C ALA A 55 0.91 -0.45 -5.00
N LEU A 56 -0.21 -0.44 -4.26
CA LEU A 56 -0.31 -1.12 -2.96
C LEU A 56 0.05 -2.61 -3.07
N GLU A 57 -0.49 -3.30 -4.07
CA GLU A 57 -0.19 -4.71 -4.33
C GLU A 57 1.29 -4.98 -4.64
N ARG A 58 1.99 -4.05 -5.29
CA ARG A 58 3.42 -4.17 -5.59
C ARG A 58 4.30 -3.90 -4.38
N ILE A 59 3.91 -2.94 -3.54
CA ILE A 59 4.64 -2.57 -2.33
C ILE A 59 4.45 -3.64 -1.25
N LEU A 60 3.27 -4.29 -1.19
CA LEU A 60 2.93 -5.25 -0.15
C LEU A 60 4.00 -6.33 0.09
N PRO A 61 4.44 -7.12 -0.93
CA PRO A 61 5.45 -8.14 -0.70
C PRO A 61 6.82 -7.59 -0.33
N VAL A 62 7.14 -6.35 -0.74
CA VAL A 62 8.39 -5.68 -0.33
C VAL A 62 8.33 -5.35 1.15
N ALA A 63 7.23 -4.77 1.61
CA ALA A 63 7.06 -4.42 3.01
C ALA A 63 6.99 -5.66 3.92
N LEU A 64 6.23 -6.68 3.52
CA LEU A 64 6.13 -7.95 4.26
C LEU A 64 7.44 -8.74 4.29
N TYR A 65 8.40 -8.46 3.39
CA TYR A 65 9.74 -9.02 3.52
C TYR A 65 10.48 -8.44 4.72
N PHE A 66 10.31 -7.16 5.03
CA PHE A 66 11.00 -6.49 6.15
C PHE A 66 10.23 -6.62 7.47
N ASP A 67 8.91 -6.72 7.41
CA ASP A 67 8.03 -6.71 8.56
C ASP A 67 7.86 -8.11 9.20
N ASP A 68 7.80 -8.17 10.53
CA ASP A 68 7.70 -9.42 11.29
C ASP A 68 6.27 -9.73 11.78
N ASP A 69 5.36 -8.75 11.84
CA ASP A 69 3.99 -8.92 12.33
C ASP A 69 2.95 -9.10 11.20
N GLY A 70 3.40 -9.05 9.95
CA GLY A 70 2.66 -9.47 8.76
C GLY A 70 1.67 -8.41 8.26
N ARG A 71 1.88 -7.15 8.63
CA ARG A 71 1.05 -6.02 8.21
C ARG A 71 1.87 -4.82 7.78
N ILE A 72 1.20 -3.87 7.14
CA ILE A 72 1.69 -2.54 6.82
C ILE A 72 0.73 -1.55 7.44
N ASP A 73 1.26 -0.66 8.27
CA ASP A 73 0.45 0.41 8.81
C ASP A 73 0.18 1.46 7.73
N THR A 74 -1.07 1.91 7.65
CA THR A 74 -1.58 2.64 6.50
C THR A 74 -2.28 3.92 6.93
N TRP A 75 -2.00 4.99 6.20
CA TRP A 75 -2.60 6.31 6.39
C TRP A 75 -2.95 6.92 5.05
N VAL A 76 -3.84 7.90 5.09
CA VAL A 76 -4.16 8.76 3.96
C VAL A 76 -3.99 10.22 4.34
N PHE A 77 -3.60 11.05 3.37
CA PHE A 77 -3.50 12.50 3.52
C PHE A 77 -3.94 13.22 2.24
N SER A 78 -4.45 14.46 2.33
CA SER A 78 -4.76 15.26 1.13
C SER A 78 -4.19 16.66 1.16
N ASN A 79 -4.40 17.39 2.26
CA ASN A 79 -3.88 18.73 2.47
C ASN A 79 -3.16 18.80 3.82
N GLN A 80 -2.51 19.93 4.09
CA GLN A 80 -1.56 20.07 5.21
C GLN A 80 -2.12 19.67 6.58
N GLU A 81 -3.44 19.68 6.77
CA GLU A 81 -4.08 19.41 8.06
C GLU A 81 -4.91 18.13 8.10
N LYS A 82 -5.15 17.48 6.95
CA LYS A 82 -6.09 16.34 6.85
C LYS A 82 -5.36 15.03 6.64
N MET A 83 -5.35 14.21 7.69
CA MET A 83 -4.83 12.85 7.69
C MET A 83 -5.76 11.91 8.47
N ALA A 84 -5.79 10.64 8.09
CA ALA A 84 -6.48 9.59 8.84
C ALA A 84 -5.72 8.26 8.76
N SER A 85 -5.76 7.48 9.84
CA SER A 85 -5.30 6.09 9.82
C SER A 85 -6.34 5.16 9.20
N LEU A 86 -5.86 4.10 8.57
CA LEU A 86 -6.66 3.04 7.98
C LEU A 86 -6.43 1.72 8.71
N ALA A 87 -7.21 0.69 8.34
CA ALA A 87 -6.93 -0.67 8.76
C ALA A 87 -5.61 -1.15 8.13
N PRO A 88 -4.66 -1.77 8.86
CA PRO A 88 -3.40 -2.21 8.28
C PRO A 88 -3.61 -3.12 7.06
N ALA A 89 -2.77 -2.95 6.03
CA ALA A 89 -2.78 -3.81 4.85
C ALA A 89 -1.98 -5.09 5.11
N THR A 90 -2.49 -6.23 4.66
CA THR A 90 -1.94 -7.57 4.91
C THR A 90 -2.12 -8.44 3.68
N ALA A 91 -1.41 -9.58 3.64
CA ALA A 91 -1.62 -10.61 2.64
C ALA A 91 -3.07 -11.17 2.58
N LYS A 92 -3.90 -10.89 3.60
CA LYS A 92 -5.28 -11.40 3.71
C LYS A 92 -6.35 -10.40 3.30
N ASN A 93 -6.04 -9.11 3.27
CA ASN A 93 -7.02 -8.04 3.03
C ASN A 93 -6.61 -7.04 1.93
N TYR A 94 -5.52 -7.27 1.21
CA TYR A 94 -5.05 -6.34 0.18
C TYR A 94 -5.98 -6.26 -1.04
N GLU A 95 -6.71 -7.34 -1.36
CA GLU A 95 -7.61 -7.36 -2.49
C GLU A 95 -8.75 -6.35 -2.27
N GLY A 96 -8.91 -5.44 -3.24
CA GLY A 96 -9.90 -4.36 -3.18
C GLY A 96 -9.70 -3.40 -2.00
N TYR A 97 -8.51 -3.39 -1.38
CA TYR A 97 -8.22 -2.58 -0.20
C TYR A 97 -8.48 -1.09 -0.44
N VAL A 98 -8.02 -0.55 -1.57
CA VAL A 98 -8.18 0.87 -1.89
C VAL A 98 -9.66 1.26 -1.99
N GLU A 99 -10.47 0.44 -2.63
CA GLU A 99 -11.90 0.72 -2.73
C GLU A 99 -12.56 0.65 -1.35
N ARG A 100 -12.31 -0.42 -0.60
CA ARG A 100 -12.98 -0.71 0.67
C ARG A 100 -12.57 0.24 1.80
N GLU A 101 -11.26 0.46 1.97
CA GLU A 101 -10.71 1.19 3.11
C GLU A 101 -10.58 2.69 2.83
N ILE A 102 -10.52 3.11 1.56
CA ILE A 102 -10.31 4.52 1.18
C ILE A 102 -11.55 5.12 0.52
N ILE A 103 -11.92 4.65 -0.67
CA ILE A 103 -12.97 5.29 -1.49
C ILE A 103 -14.36 5.17 -0.86
N SER A 104 -14.73 3.96 -0.44
CA SER A 104 -16.03 3.65 0.16
C SER A 104 -16.10 3.94 1.67
N ASN A 105 -15.01 4.44 2.26
CA ASN A 105 -14.95 4.70 3.69
C ASN A 105 -15.56 6.05 4.06
N ASN A 106 -16.79 6.03 4.58
CA ASN A 106 -17.54 7.22 4.99
C ASN A 106 -16.80 8.12 6.00
N LYS A 107 -15.88 7.57 6.80
CA LYS A 107 -15.09 8.34 7.77
C LYS A 107 -14.08 9.28 7.09
N LEU A 108 -13.72 9.00 5.84
CA LEU A 108 -12.73 9.77 5.09
C LEU A 108 -13.33 10.86 4.21
N LYS A 109 -14.66 11.04 4.19
CA LYS A 109 -15.31 12.06 3.35
C LYS A 109 -14.74 13.47 3.51
N THR A 110 -14.30 13.81 4.72
CA THR A 110 -13.69 15.12 5.01
C THR A 110 -12.22 15.19 4.60
N VAL A 111 -11.54 14.05 4.41
CA VAL A 111 -10.13 13.91 4.05
C VAL A 111 -9.93 13.75 2.54
N LEU A 112 -10.80 13.01 1.85
CA LEU A 112 -10.67 12.72 0.42
C LEU A 112 -10.79 13.99 -0.43
N TRP A 113 -10.01 14.03 -1.51
CA TRP A 113 -10.07 15.00 -2.59
C TRP A 113 -9.86 16.46 -2.16
N GLY A 114 -9.15 16.66 -1.04
CA GLY A 114 -8.67 17.97 -0.66
C GLY A 114 -7.76 18.57 -1.73
N GLY A 115 -7.78 19.90 -1.86
CA GLY A 115 -6.75 20.63 -2.59
C GLY A 115 -5.49 20.73 -1.74
N THR A 116 -4.33 20.44 -2.34
CA THR A 116 -3.00 20.63 -1.75
C THR A 116 -2.62 22.09 -1.68
#